data_AF-A0AAQ4F6V4-F1
#
_entry.id   AF-A0AAQ4F6V4-F1
#
_cell.length_a   1.000
_cell.length_b   1.000
_cell.length_c   1.000
_cell.angle_alpha   90.00
_cell.angle_beta   90.00
_cell.angle_gamma   90.00
#
_symmetry.space_group_name_H-M   'P 1'
#
loop_
_entity.id
_entity.type
_entity.pdbx_description
1 polymer ?
#
loop_
_entity_poly.entity_id
_entity_poly.type
_entity_poly.pdbx_seq_one_letter_code
_entity_poly.pdbx_strand_id
1 'polypeptide(L)'
;MNVASAMPQWVLKDTFRLYPNAEDDYEVTLFENCLVFEPRVKGKGLPPYRQRTEVKLDDVIGCHVMRVGERASGLKKTVSYFCVYAYHLVQKRKNCGHRRQKRTYVFAVDKADDYEANLAVSRHWQSAFLWLLRGVKLDRAGGGEFRLRARVACNFTFY
;
A
#
# COMPACT_ATOMS: atom_id res chain seq x y z
N MET A 1 -7.45 -33.66 -11.44
CA MET A 1 -7.46 -32.49 -10.53
C MET A 1 -6.54 -31.43 -11.12
N ASN A 2 -7.08 -30.50 -11.90
CA ASN A 2 -6.29 -29.39 -12.45
C ASN A 2 -6.18 -28.32 -11.37
N VAL A 3 -5.05 -28.28 -10.67
CA VAL A 3 -4.66 -27.07 -9.94
C VAL A 3 -4.17 -26.10 -11.01
N ALA A 4 -5.11 -25.37 -11.62
CA ALA A 4 -4.75 -24.16 -12.32
C ALA A 4 -4.03 -23.29 -11.29
N SER A 5 -2.71 -23.17 -11.44
CA SER A 5 -1.89 -22.23 -10.68
C SER A 5 -2.42 -20.84 -11.05
N ALA A 6 -3.44 -20.39 -10.31
CA ALA A 6 -4.02 -19.08 -10.48
C ALA A 6 -2.91 -18.10 -10.18
N MET A 7 -2.46 -17.36 -11.21
CA MET A 7 -1.49 -16.30 -11.01
C MET A 7 -2.04 -15.38 -9.91
N PRO A 8 -1.22 -14.97 -8.93
CA PRO A 8 -1.68 -14.15 -7.83
C PRO A 8 -2.32 -12.89 -8.41
N GLN A 9 -3.63 -12.75 -8.23
CA GLN A 9 -4.40 -11.67 -8.80
C GLN A 9 -4.20 -10.42 -7.94
N TRP A 10 -3.70 -9.35 -8.56
CA TRP A 10 -3.58 -8.07 -7.88
C TRP A 10 -4.94 -7.36 -7.77
N VAL A 11 -5.13 -6.66 -6.66
CA VAL A 11 -6.25 -5.76 -6.37
C VAL A 11 -5.96 -4.38 -6.94
N LEU A 12 -4.78 -3.83 -6.64
CA LEU A 12 -4.29 -2.58 -7.21
C LEU A 12 -2.84 -2.72 -7.64
N LYS A 13 -2.48 -1.97 -8.67
CA LYS A 13 -1.10 -1.86 -9.12
C LYS A 13 -0.85 -0.42 -9.57
N ASP A 14 0.19 0.20 -9.01
CA ASP A 14 0.59 1.55 -9.34
C ASP A 14 2.08 1.78 -9.16
N THR A 15 2.53 2.99 -9.45
CA THR A 15 3.89 3.45 -9.20
C THR A 15 3.87 4.65 -8.24
N PHE A 16 4.69 4.59 -7.19
CA PHE A 16 4.81 5.63 -6.15
C PHE A 16 6.25 5.80 -5.70
N ARG A 17 6.56 6.94 -5.07
CA ARG A 17 7.85 7.13 -4.37
C ARG A 17 7.71 6.81 -2.90
N LEU A 18 8.75 6.24 -2.29
CA LEU A 18 8.80 6.00 -0.85
C LEU A 18 9.35 7.21 -0.09
N TYR A 19 8.57 7.77 0.82
CA TYR A 19 8.99 8.86 1.70
C TYR A 19 9.64 8.31 2.98
N PRO A 20 10.69 8.96 3.56
CA PRO A 20 11.35 10.19 3.11
C PRO A 20 12.53 9.98 2.15
N ASN A 21 12.97 8.73 1.97
CA ASN A 21 14.33 8.44 1.48
C ASN A 21 14.44 8.05 0.00
N ALA A 22 13.35 7.91 -0.76
CA ALA A 22 13.41 7.48 -2.14
C ALA A 22 13.04 8.60 -3.12
N GLU A 23 14.02 9.00 -3.92
CA GLU A 23 13.79 9.68 -5.19
C GLU A 23 13.29 8.70 -6.27
N ASP A 24 13.59 7.40 -6.10
CA ASP A 24 13.23 6.35 -7.05
C ASP A 24 11.73 6.00 -6.99
N ASP A 25 11.17 5.73 -8.16
CA ASP A 25 9.84 5.16 -8.32
C ASP A 25 9.83 3.66 -7.97
N TYR A 26 8.86 3.27 -7.15
CA TYR A 26 8.56 1.89 -6.80
C TYR A 26 7.29 1.45 -7.52
N GLU A 27 7.35 0.29 -8.16
CA GLU A 27 6.14 -0.42 -8.56
C GLU A 27 5.52 -1.05 -7.30
N VAL A 28 4.29 -0.66 -6.99
CA VAL A 28 3.54 -1.08 -5.80
C VAL A 28 2.33 -1.88 -6.26
N THR A 29 2.23 -3.12 -5.78
CA THR A 29 1.17 -4.04 -6.11
C THR A 29 0.53 -4.54 -4.83
N LEU A 30 -0.78 -4.32 -4.70
CA LEU A 30 -1.60 -4.83 -3.61
C LEU A 30 -2.29 -6.12 -4.09
N PHE A 31 -2.08 -7.21 -3.37
CA PHE A 31 -2.79 -8.47 -3.52
C PHE A 31 -3.79 -8.65 -2.37
N GLU A 32 -4.62 -9.68 -2.42
CA GLU A 32 -5.59 -9.97 -1.35
C GLU A 32 -4.93 -10.33 -0.01
N ASN A 33 -3.69 -10.81 -0.02
CA ASN A 33 -2.99 -11.33 1.16
C ASN A 33 -1.68 -10.59 1.47
N CYS A 34 -1.15 -9.79 0.54
CA CYS A 34 0.08 -9.04 0.76
C CYS A 34 0.16 -7.77 -0.09
N LEU A 35 1.00 -6.85 0.36
CA LEU A 35 1.47 -5.71 -0.39
C LEU A 35 2.91 -5.99 -0.83
N VAL A 36 3.20 -5.85 -2.12
CA VAL A 36 4.54 -5.98 -2.68
C VAL A 36 4.94 -4.65 -3.30
N PHE A 37 6.16 -4.18 -3.02
CA PHE A 37 6.72 -3.04 -3.72
C PHE A 37 8.20 -3.22 -4.02
N GLU A 38 8.61 -2.82 -5.21
CA GLU A 38 9.99 -2.95 -5.69
C GLU A 38 10.42 -1.73 -6.51
N PRO A 39 11.70 -1.33 -6.45
CA PRO A 39 12.17 -0.17 -7.22
C PRO A 39 12.15 -0.49 -8.72
N ARG A 40 11.73 0.49 -9.54
CA ARG A 40 11.76 0.36 -11.01
C ARG A 40 13.17 0.31 -11.58
N VAL A 41 14.12 0.97 -10.92
CA VAL A 41 15.53 0.94 -11.32
C VAL A 41 16.12 -0.41 -10.90
N LYS A 42 16.44 -1.26 -11.87
CA LYS A 42 17.13 -2.54 -11.65
C LYS A 42 18.63 -2.35 -11.75
N GLY A 43 19.35 -2.51 -10.65
CA GLY A 43 20.82 -2.49 -10.62
C GLY A 43 21.37 -3.57 -9.70
N LYS A 44 22.49 -4.21 -10.09
CA LYS A 44 23.25 -5.08 -9.17
C LYS A 44 23.86 -4.19 -8.07
N GLY A 45 23.65 -4.53 -6.80
CA GLY A 45 24.23 -3.80 -5.67
C GLY A 45 23.36 -2.70 -5.07
N LEU A 46 22.05 -2.71 -5.35
CA LEU A 46 21.11 -1.80 -4.69
C LEU A 46 21.17 -1.98 -3.15
N PRO A 47 21.24 -0.88 -2.38
CA PRO A 47 21.24 -0.94 -0.92
C PRO A 47 20.06 -1.76 -0.36
N PRO A 48 20.16 -2.35 0.84
CA PRO A 48 19.10 -3.19 1.40
C PRO A 48 17.69 -2.54 1.46
N TYR A 49 17.62 -1.21 1.53
CA TYR A 49 16.36 -0.46 1.50
C TYR A 49 15.73 -0.34 0.09
N ARG A 50 16.47 -0.69 -0.96
CA ARG A 50 16.06 -0.72 -2.37
C ARG A 50 15.85 -2.16 -2.87
N GLN A 51 15.39 -3.05 -2.00
CA GLN A 51 15.03 -4.41 -2.37
C GLN A 51 13.51 -4.55 -2.45
N ARG A 52 13.06 -5.51 -3.26
CA ARG A 52 11.66 -5.95 -3.27
C ARG A 52 11.22 -6.25 -1.84
N THR A 53 10.21 -5.53 -1.38
CA THR A 53 9.66 -5.69 -0.05
C THR A 53 8.26 -6.26 -0.16
N GLU A 54 8.00 -7.30 0.62
CA GLU A 54 6.68 -7.92 0.75
C GLU A 54 6.20 -7.72 2.19
N VAL A 55 4.95 -7.28 2.33
CA VAL A 55 4.28 -7.02 3.61
C VAL A 55 3.00 -7.85 3.61
N LYS A 56 2.91 -8.83 4.51
CA LYS A 56 1.68 -9.63 4.67
C LYS A 56 0.57 -8.75 5.23
N LEU A 57 -0.65 -8.90 4.70
CA LEU A 57 -1.79 -8.16 5.25
C LEU A 57 -2.10 -8.55 6.69
N ASP A 58 -1.78 -9.77 7.12
CA ASP A 58 -1.87 -10.20 8.53
C ASP A 58 -0.99 -9.36 9.48
N ASP A 59 0.05 -8.72 8.95
CA ASP A 59 0.89 -7.81 9.71
C ASP A 59 0.43 -6.35 9.59
N VAL A 60 -0.44 -6.03 8.64
CA VAL A 60 -0.96 -4.67 8.43
C VAL A 60 -2.11 -4.39 9.39
N ILE A 61 -2.04 -3.26 10.10
CA ILE A 61 -3.08 -2.85 11.05
C ILE A 61 -3.93 -1.68 10.54
N GLY A 62 -3.51 -1.02 9.46
CA GLY A 62 -4.26 0.11 8.92
C GLY A 62 -3.53 0.86 7.81
N CYS A 63 -4.31 1.68 7.12
CA CYS A 63 -3.85 2.61 6.09
C CYS A 63 -4.45 4.00 6.36
N HIS A 64 -3.63 5.05 6.25
CA HIS A 64 -4.05 6.42 6.50
C HIS A 64 -3.56 7.36 5.41
N VAL A 65 -4.43 8.27 4.96
CA VAL A 65 -4.07 9.34 4.02
C VAL A 65 -3.72 10.59 4.81
N MET A 66 -2.48 11.07 4.68
CA MET A 66 -1.99 12.24 5.39
C MET A 66 -2.46 13.51 4.70
N ARG A 67 -3.01 14.45 5.47
CA ARG A 67 -3.23 15.82 5.01
C ARG A 67 -1.93 16.59 5.14
N VAL A 68 -1.44 17.15 4.03
CA VAL A 68 -0.31 18.09 4.06
C VAL A 68 -0.88 19.42 4.54
N GLY A 69 -0.53 19.82 5.76
CA GLY A 69 -0.91 21.14 6.26
C GLY A 69 -0.25 22.24 5.42
N GLU A 70 -0.96 23.34 5.15
CA GLU A 70 -0.47 24.48 4.34
C GLU A 70 0.87 25.06 4.81
N ARG A 71 1.21 24.85 6.09
CA ARG A 71 2.43 25.35 6.74
C ARG A 71 3.63 24.40 6.66
N ALA A 72 3.51 23.24 6.03
CA ALA A 72 4.60 22.29 5.88
C ALA A 72 5.61 22.78 4.83
N SER A 73 6.58 23.60 5.26
CA SER A 73 7.69 24.08 4.44
C SER A 73 8.60 22.90 4.05
N GLY A 74 8.38 22.32 2.87
CA GLY A 74 9.21 21.23 2.33
C GLY A 74 8.45 20.14 1.59
N LEU A 75 7.11 20.10 1.69
CA LEU A 75 6.29 19.17 0.90
C LEU A 75 5.71 19.90 -0.31
N LYS A 76 5.73 19.25 -1.47
CA LYS A 76 5.07 19.77 -2.67
C LYS A 76 3.56 19.83 -2.40
N LYS A 77 2.95 21.00 -2.63
CA LYS A 77 1.52 21.24 -2.39
C LYS A 77 0.60 20.35 -3.23
N THR A 78 1.10 19.85 -4.36
CA THR A 78 0.37 18.95 -5.27
C THR A 78 0.41 17.50 -4.85
N VAL A 79 1.33 17.10 -3.96
CA VAL A 79 1.57 15.69 -3.61
C VAL A 79 0.67 15.27 -2.46
N SER A 80 0.03 14.12 -2.62
CA SER A 80 -0.69 13.44 -1.55
C SER A 80 0.13 12.28 -1.01
N TYR A 81 -0.10 11.91 0.25
CA TYR A 81 0.62 10.82 0.91
C TYR A 81 -0.35 9.85 1.54
N PHE A 82 -0.10 8.55 1.38
CA PHE A 82 -0.75 7.53 2.19
C PHE A 82 0.30 6.66 2.88
N CYS A 83 -0.03 6.15 4.06
CA CYS A 83 0.86 5.33 4.84
C CYS A 83 0.20 4.01 5.25
N VAL A 84 1.00 2.95 5.28
CA VAL A 84 0.62 1.60 5.69
C VAL A 84 1.37 1.27 6.97
N TYR A 85 0.63 0.95 8.03
CA TYR A 85 1.19 0.57 9.32
C TYR A 85 1.22 -0.95 9.45
N ALA A 86 2.40 -1.51 9.70
CA ALA A 86 2.59 -2.95 9.84
C ALA A 86 3.39 -3.33 11.09
N TYR A 87 3.11 -4.51 11.64
CA TYR A 87 3.78 -5.12 12.78
C TYR A 87 4.39 -6.47 12.39
N HIS A 88 5.51 -6.41 11.68
CA HIS A 88 6.23 -7.58 11.19
C HIS A 88 6.64 -8.50 12.33
N LEU A 89 6.39 -9.79 12.19
CA LEU A 89 6.93 -10.79 13.10
C LEU A 89 8.41 -11.03 12.78
N VAL A 90 9.31 -10.43 13.56
CA VAL A 90 10.76 -10.57 13.38
C VAL A 90 11.29 -11.58 14.38
N GLN A 91 12.00 -12.59 13.87
CA GLN A 91 12.74 -13.52 14.72
C GLN A 91 14.02 -12.81 15.20
N LYS A 92 14.20 -12.69 16.52
CA LYS A 92 15.50 -12.26 17.06
C LYS A 92 16.46 -13.47 16.96
N ARG A 93 17.79 -13.23 17.03
CA ARG A 93 18.87 -14.25 16.96
C ARG A 93 18.45 -15.61 17.55
N LYS A 94 18.96 -16.71 16.98
CA LYS A 94 18.70 -18.10 17.40
C LYS A 94 18.51 -18.17 18.93
N ASN A 95 17.29 -18.50 19.37
CA ASN A 95 16.82 -18.70 20.76
C ASN A 95 16.10 -17.55 21.50
N CYS A 96 15.79 -16.41 20.87
CA CYS A 96 15.17 -15.28 21.59
C CYS A 96 13.67 -15.02 21.30
N GLY A 97 12.92 -16.00 20.79
CA GLY A 97 11.50 -15.84 20.48
C GLY A 97 11.20 -14.87 19.34
N HIS A 98 9.91 -14.70 19.03
CA HIS A 98 9.44 -13.78 18.00
C HIS A 98 8.99 -12.46 18.62
N ARG A 99 9.35 -11.32 18.01
CA ARG A 99 8.86 -10.01 18.42
C ARG A 99 8.23 -9.30 17.23
N ARG A 100 7.07 -8.67 17.47
CA ARG A 100 6.46 -7.78 16.48
C ARG A 100 7.22 -6.44 16.45
N GLN A 101 7.69 -6.04 15.26
CA GLN A 101 8.35 -4.76 15.02
C GLN A 101 7.43 -3.87 14.20
N LYS A 102 7.09 -2.69 14.75
CA LYS A 102 6.34 -1.67 14.01
C LYS A 102 7.18 -1.12 12.85
N ARG A 103 6.60 -1.08 11.66
CA ARG A 103 7.11 -0.38 10.47
C ARG A 103 5.99 0.46 9.87
N THR A 104 6.37 1.61 9.31
CA THR A 104 5.46 2.49 8.58
C THR A 104 6.02 2.68 7.19
N TYR A 105 5.23 2.36 6.18
CA TYR A 105 5.56 2.59 4.78
C TYR A 105 4.78 3.79 4.31
N VAL A 106 5.46 4.82 3.82
CA VAL A 106 4.82 6.06 3.36
C VAL A 106 5.05 6.19 1.87
N PHE A 107 3.96 6.28 1.11
CA PHE A 107 3.96 6.40 -0.33
C PHE A 107 3.53 7.82 -0.71
N ALA A 108 4.37 8.48 -1.49
CA ALA A 108 4.11 9.77 -2.10
C ALA A 108 3.44 9.58 -3.45
N VAL A 109 2.28 10.21 -3.62
CA VAL A 109 1.46 10.20 -4.83
C VAL A 109 1.60 11.55 -5.52
N ASP A 110 2.38 11.56 -6.60
CA ASP A 110 2.71 12.73 -7.44
C ASP A 110 2.48 12.33 -8.91
N LYS A 111 1.22 12.04 -9.26
CA LYS A 111 0.83 11.52 -10.58
C LYS A 111 0.18 12.56 -11.47
N ALA A 112 -0.44 13.56 -10.85
CA ALA A 112 -1.06 14.70 -11.50
C ALA A 112 -0.48 15.98 -10.93
N ASP A 113 -0.61 17.07 -11.68
CA ASP A 113 -0.24 18.42 -11.21
C ASP A 113 -1.26 18.99 -10.22
N ASP A 114 -2.35 18.27 -9.96
CA ASP A 114 -3.43 18.64 -9.06
C ASP A 114 -3.44 17.77 -7.78
N TYR A 115 -3.62 18.43 -6.64
CA TYR A 115 -3.66 17.77 -5.33
C TYR A 115 -4.88 16.86 -5.18
N GLU A 116 -6.05 17.29 -5.63
CA GLU A 116 -7.29 16.53 -5.46
C GLU A 116 -7.24 15.23 -6.28
N ALA A 117 -6.66 15.26 -7.48
CA ALA A 117 -6.40 14.07 -8.29
C ALA A 117 -5.44 13.09 -7.58
N ASN A 118 -4.35 13.58 -6.98
CA ASN A 118 -3.41 12.74 -6.21
C ASN A 118 -4.05 12.21 -4.90
N LEU A 119 -4.92 13.01 -4.28
CA LEU A 119 -5.68 12.63 -3.10
C LEU A 119 -6.68 11.51 -3.42
N ALA A 120 -7.37 11.57 -4.56
CA ALA A 120 -8.29 10.54 -5.01
C ALA A 120 -7.59 9.17 -5.14
N VAL A 121 -6.39 9.14 -5.73
CA VAL A 121 -5.56 7.92 -5.79
C VAL A 121 -5.21 7.43 -4.39
N SER A 122 -4.80 8.33 -3.49
CA SER A 122 -4.46 7.97 -2.10
C SER A 122 -5.66 7.37 -1.35
N ARG A 123 -6.86 7.94 -1.53
CA ARG A 123 -8.11 7.46 -0.94
C ARG A 123 -8.58 6.15 -1.53
N HIS A 124 -8.34 5.94 -2.82
CA HIS A 124 -8.63 4.67 -3.47
C HIS A 124 -7.79 3.54 -2.86
N TRP A 125 -6.48 3.77 -2.72
CA TRP A 125 -5.56 2.84 -2.05
C TRP A 125 -5.95 2.61 -0.59
N GLN A 126 -6.30 3.66 0.16
CA GLN A 126 -6.78 3.52 1.53
C GLN A 126 -8.03 2.64 1.61
N SER A 127 -9.01 2.87 0.76
CA SER A 127 -10.26 2.12 0.75
C SER A 127 -10.03 0.64 0.47
N ALA A 128 -9.17 0.33 -0.52
CA ALA A 128 -8.79 -1.04 -0.84
C ALA A 128 -8.15 -1.75 0.36
N PHE A 129 -7.19 -1.12 1.05
CA PHE A 129 -6.60 -1.68 2.28
C PHE A 129 -7.66 -1.92 3.35
N LEU A 130 -8.49 -0.91 3.65
CA LEU A 130 -9.50 -1.03 4.72
C LEU A 130 -10.54 -2.12 4.44
N TRP A 131 -10.86 -2.40 3.18
CA TRP A 131 -11.73 -3.52 2.84
C TRP A 131 -11.06 -4.88 2.98
N LEU A 132 -9.83 -5.02 2.52
CA LEU A 132 -9.07 -6.25 2.68
C LEU A 132 -8.86 -6.57 4.17
N LEU A 133 -8.55 -5.56 4.99
CA LEU A 133 -8.43 -5.71 6.45
C LEU A 133 -9.74 -6.08 7.15
N ARG A 134 -10.89 -5.82 6.51
CA ARG A 134 -12.21 -6.27 7.00
C ARG A 134 -12.60 -7.66 6.48
N GLY A 135 -11.72 -8.32 5.71
CA GLY A 135 -11.99 -9.64 5.12
C GLY A 135 -12.94 -9.60 3.91
N VAL A 136 -13.16 -8.44 3.30
CA VAL A 136 -13.99 -8.33 2.09
C VAL A 136 -13.17 -8.81 0.89
N LYS A 137 -13.62 -9.90 0.26
CA LYS A 137 -13.07 -10.36 -1.02
C LYS A 137 -13.64 -9.51 -2.15
N LEU A 138 -12.79 -9.09 -3.07
CA LEU A 138 -13.18 -8.24 -4.20
C LEU A 138 -13.57 -9.14 -5.39
N ASP A 139 -14.87 -9.36 -5.57
CA ASP A 139 -15.37 -10.07 -6.75
C ASP A 139 -15.22 -9.23 -8.02
N ARG A 140 -14.58 -9.80 -9.04
CA ARG A 140 -14.40 -9.16 -10.33
C ARG A 140 -15.68 -9.30 -11.15
N ALA A 141 -16.55 -8.29 -11.13
CA ALA A 141 -17.57 -8.16 -12.16
C ALA A 141 -16.85 -7.91 -13.50
N GLY A 142 -17.08 -8.76 -14.50
CA GLY A 142 -16.38 -8.73 -15.79
C GLY A 142 -16.43 -7.35 -16.44
N GLY A 143 -15.24 -6.78 -16.69
CA GLY A 143 -15.06 -5.50 -17.35
C GLY A 143 -14.23 -4.52 -16.53
N GLY A 144 -12.91 -4.73 -16.47
CA GLY A 144 -11.87 -3.71 -16.19
C GLY A 144 -11.92 -2.85 -14.92
N GLU A 145 -13.02 -2.87 -14.16
CA GLU A 145 -13.35 -1.92 -13.11
C GLU A 145 -13.84 -2.71 -11.90
N PHE A 146 -13.11 -2.62 -10.79
CA PHE A 146 -13.50 -3.27 -9.55
C PHE A 146 -14.74 -2.57 -8.98
N ARG A 147 -15.93 -3.09 -9.32
CA ARG A 147 -17.20 -2.62 -8.74
C ARG A 147 -17.43 -3.29 -7.40
N LEU A 148 -17.48 -2.46 -6.36
CA LEU A 148 -17.68 -2.89 -5.00
C LEU A 148 -19.11 -3.32 -4.79
N ARG A 149 -19.33 -4.63 -4.60
CA ARG A 149 -20.57 -5.12 -4.01
C ARG A 149 -20.43 -5.12 -2.49
N ALA A 150 -20.63 -3.96 -1.88
CA ALA A 150 -20.93 -3.89 -0.46
C ALA A 150 -22.33 -4.50 -0.23
N ARG A 151 -22.40 -5.76 0.20
CA ARG A 151 -23.54 -6.18 1.03
C ARG A 151 -23.24 -5.65 2.43
N VAL A 152 -24.19 -4.89 2.96
CA VAL A 152 -24.20 -4.18 4.24
C VAL A 152 -23.67 -2.74 4.14
N ALA A 153 -24.63 -1.83 4.23
CA ALA A 153 -24.45 -0.41 4.48
C ALA A 153 -23.65 -0.20 5.76
N CYS A 154 -22.44 0.34 5.62
CA CYS A 154 -21.74 0.96 6.73
C CYS A 154 -21.37 2.38 6.31
N ASN A 155 -22.17 3.34 6.79
CA ASN A 155 -21.81 4.75 6.82
C ASN A 155 -20.48 4.89 7.57
N PHE A 156 -19.43 5.35 6.89
CA PHE A 156 -18.20 5.76 7.55
C PHE A 156 -18.06 7.28 7.45
N THR A 157 -18.49 7.95 8.50
CA THR A 157 -18.10 9.32 8.80
C THR A 157 -16.64 9.29 9.28
N PHE A 158 -15.74 9.96 8.56
CA PHE A 158 -14.40 10.25 9.06
C PHE A 158 -14.48 11.53 9.88
N TYR A 159 -14.21 11.44 11.18
CA TYR A 159 -13.98 12.61 12.05
C TYR A 159 -12.62 13.24 11.71
#